data_AF-H2QDQ9-F1
#
_entry.id   AF-H2QDQ9-F1
#
_cell.length_a   1.000
_cell.length_b   1.000
_cell.length_c   1.000
_cell.angle_alpha   90.00
_cell.angle_beta   90.00
_cell.angle_gamma   90.00
#
_symmetry.space_group_name_H-M   'P 1'
#
loop_
_entity.id
_entity.type
_entity.pdbx_description
1 polymer ?
#
loop_
_entity_poly.entity_id
_entity_poly.type
_entity_poly.pdbx_seq_one_letter_code
_entity_poly.pdbx_strand_id
1 'polypeptide(L)'
;MTQNKLKLCSKANVYTEVPDGGWGWAVAVSFFFVEVFTYGIIKTFGVFFNDLMDSFNESNSRISWIISICVFVLTFSAPLATVLSNRFGHRLVVMLGGLLVSTGMVAASFSQEVSHMYVAIGIISGLGYCFSFLPTVTILSQYFGKRRSIVTAVASTGECFAVFAFAPAIMALKERIGWRYSLLFVGLLQLNIVIFGALLRPIIIRGPASPKIVIQENRKEAQYMLENEKTRTSIDSIDSGVELTTSPKNVPTHTNPELEPKADMQQVLVKTSPRPSEKKAPLLDFSILKEKSFICYALFGLFATLGFFAPSLYIIPLGISLGIDQDRAAFLLSTMAIAEVFGRIGAGFVLNREPIRKIYIELICVILLTVSLFAFTFATEFWGLMSCSIFFGFMVGTIGGTHIPLLAEDDVVGIEKMSSAAGVYIFIQSIAGLAGPPLAGLLVDQSKIYSRAFYSCAAGMALAAVCLALVRPCKKGLCQRHHSGETKVVSHRGKTLQDIPEDFLEMDLAKNEHRVHVQMEPV
;
A
#
# COMPACT_ATOMS: atom_id res chain seq x y z
N MET A 1 -23.32 29.79 -26.62
CA MET A 1 -23.21 30.39 -25.26
C MET A 1 -23.37 29.32 -24.15
N THR A 2 -22.82 28.12 -24.33
CA THR A 2 -23.15 26.93 -23.50
C THR A 2 -21.96 25.98 -23.34
N GLN A 3 -20.76 26.53 -23.05
CA GLN A 3 -19.59 25.73 -22.64
C GLN A 3 -18.90 26.24 -21.35
N ASN A 4 -19.45 27.26 -20.69
CA ASN A 4 -18.79 27.92 -19.54
C ASN A 4 -19.41 27.64 -18.17
N LYS A 5 -20.44 26.78 -18.04
CA LYS A 5 -21.14 26.55 -16.76
C LYS A 5 -20.75 25.27 -15.99
N LEU A 6 -19.75 24.52 -16.42
CA LEU A 6 -19.24 23.32 -15.71
C LEU A 6 -17.81 23.47 -15.19
N LYS A 7 -17.35 24.71 -14.99
CA LYS A 7 -16.09 25.04 -14.28
C LYS A 7 -16.33 25.45 -12.82
N LEU A 8 -17.30 24.82 -12.15
CA LEU A 8 -17.56 25.00 -10.72
C LEU A 8 -17.16 23.77 -9.91
N CYS A 9 -15.97 23.22 -10.17
CA CYS A 9 -15.34 22.25 -9.28
C CYS A 9 -13.89 22.68 -9.07
N SER A 10 -13.63 23.26 -7.89
CA SER A 10 -12.33 23.46 -7.25
C SER A 10 -11.11 23.45 -8.19
N LYS A 11 -10.63 24.64 -8.61
CA LYS A 11 -9.27 24.76 -9.18
C LYS A 11 -8.29 24.07 -8.22
N ALA A 12 -7.65 22.99 -8.66
CA ALA A 12 -6.64 22.33 -7.83
C ALA A 12 -5.47 23.29 -7.64
N ASN A 13 -5.03 23.48 -6.40
CA ASN A 13 -3.88 24.34 -6.13
C ASN A 13 -2.63 23.66 -6.71
N VAL A 14 -1.91 24.41 -7.54
CA VAL A 14 -0.67 23.94 -8.16
C VAL A 14 0.47 24.31 -7.23
N TYR A 15 1.19 23.31 -6.74
CA TYR A 15 2.40 23.51 -5.94
C TYR A 15 3.63 23.08 -6.75
N THR A 16 4.74 23.81 -6.58
CA THR A 16 6.04 23.50 -7.19
C THR A 16 6.80 22.42 -6.42
N GLU A 17 6.56 22.32 -5.11
CA GLU A 17 7.13 21.33 -4.19
C GLU A 17 6.07 20.83 -3.19
N VAL A 18 6.37 19.76 -2.45
CA VAL A 18 5.46 19.20 -1.45
C VAL A 18 5.26 20.23 -0.33
N PRO A 19 4.01 20.60 0.03
CA PRO A 19 3.76 21.70 0.97
C PRO A 19 4.29 21.45 2.39
N ASP A 20 4.37 20.19 2.83
CA ASP A 20 4.83 19.76 4.18
C ASP A 20 4.22 20.61 5.33
N GLY A 21 2.96 21.04 5.17
CA GLY A 21 2.27 21.93 6.11
C GLY A 21 1.01 22.62 5.55
N GLY A 22 0.59 23.72 6.19
CA GLY A 22 -0.57 24.52 5.78
C GLY A 22 -1.90 23.74 5.84
N TRP A 23 -2.66 23.74 4.74
CA TRP A 23 -3.92 22.98 4.63
C TRP A 23 -3.72 21.46 4.76
N GLY A 24 -2.48 20.97 4.64
CA GLY A 24 -2.16 19.56 4.91
C GLY A 24 -2.55 19.12 6.33
N TRP A 25 -2.45 20.01 7.33
CA TRP A 25 -2.91 19.69 8.69
C TRP A 25 -4.43 19.55 8.79
N ALA A 26 -5.19 20.34 8.04
CA ALA A 26 -6.64 20.17 7.94
C ALA A 26 -6.99 18.82 7.30
N VAL A 27 -6.24 18.40 6.28
CA VAL A 27 -6.38 17.06 5.67
C VAL A 27 -6.02 15.95 6.65
N ALA A 28 -4.99 16.14 7.49
CA ALA A 28 -4.61 15.18 8.54
C ALA A 28 -5.71 15.03 9.59
N VAL A 29 -6.32 16.13 10.03
CA VAL A 29 -7.48 16.11 10.94
C VAL A 29 -8.68 15.43 10.28
N SER A 30 -8.95 15.71 9.00
CA SER A 30 -9.99 14.99 8.25
C SER A 30 -9.72 13.48 8.21
N PHE A 31 -8.47 13.07 7.96
CA PHE A 31 -8.12 11.65 7.94
C PHE A 31 -8.31 11.00 9.31
N PHE A 32 -7.93 11.69 10.39
CA PHE A 32 -8.17 11.23 11.76
C PHE A 32 -9.65 10.95 12.03
N PHE A 33 -10.56 11.86 11.66
CA PHE A 33 -11.98 11.63 11.86
C PHE A 33 -12.58 10.62 10.89
N VAL A 34 -12.07 10.51 9.67
CA VAL A 34 -12.45 9.42 8.76
C VAL A 34 -12.10 8.06 9.39
N GLU A 35 -10.90 7.92 9.96
CA GLU A 35 -10.47 6.71 10.70
C GLU A 35 -11.35 6.39 11.91
N VAL A 36 -11.74 7.42 12.67
CA VAL A 36 -12.69 7.29 13.79
C VAL A 36 -14.00 6.65 13.32
N PHE A 37 -14.54 7.11 12.20
CA PHE A 37 -15.85 6.68 11.70
C PHE A 37 -15.81 5.44 10.79
N THR A 38 -14.63 5.02 10.33
CA THR A 38 -14.47 3.79 9.54
C THR A 38 -13.96 2.63 10.40
N TYR A 39 -12.64 2.45 10.52
CA TYR A 39 -12.01 1.35 11.25
C TYR A 39 -12.40 1.35 12.74
N GLY A 40 -12.55 2.53 13.34
CA GLY A 40 -13.02 2.68 14.71
C GLY A 40 -14.38 2.03 14.96
N ILE A 41 -15.34 2.24 14.06
CA ILE A 41 -16.68 1.64 14.15
C ILE A 41 -16.65 0.14 13.85
N ILE A 42 -15.84 -0.30 12.87
CA ILE A 42 -15.66 -1.74 12.57
C ILE A 42 -15.15 -2.49 13.81
N LYS A 43 -14.13 -1.95 14.50
CA LYS A 43 -13.58 -2.55 15.73
C LYS A 43 -14.58 -2.50 16.90
N THR A 44 -15.37 -1.43 16.99
CA THR A 44 -16.39 -1.28 18.06
C THR A 44 -17.62 -2.16 17.85
N PHE A 45 -17.80 -2.77 16.67
CA PHE A 45 -18.94 -3.64 16.38
C PHE A 45 -19.09 -4.82 17.35
N GLY A 46 -18.00 -5.26 17.98
CA GLY A 46 -18.03 -6.30 19.02
C GLY A 46 -19.01 -5.99 20.18
N VAL A 47 -19.31 -4.72 20.43
CA VAL A 47 -20.29 -4.28 21.45
C VAL A 47 -21.72 -4.72 21.13
N PHE A 48 -22.07 -4.87 19.85
CA PHE A 48 -23.40 -5.31 19.39
C PHE A 48 -23.49 -6.82 19.19
N PHE A 49 -22.37 -7.54 19.28
CA PHE A 49 -22.29 -8.91 18.80
C PHE A 49 -23.26 -9.86 19.50
N ASN A 50 -23.27 -9.85 20.85
CA ASN A 50 -24.19 -10.68 21.64
C ASN A 50 -25.66 -10.30 21.42
N ASP A 51 -25.99 -9.00 21.36
CA ASP A 51 -27.37 -8.54 21.16
C ASP A 51 -27.93 -8.98 19.80
N LEU A 52 -27.08 -9.01 18.77
CA LEU A 52 -27.48 -9.46 17.43
C LEU A 52 -27.68 -10.98 17.41
N MET A 53 -26.85 -11.75 18.11
CA MET A 53 -27.05 -13.19 18.25
C MET A 53 -28.39 -13.50 18.92
N ASP A 54 -28.69 -12.83 20.03
CA ASP A 54 -29.92 -13.06 20.79
C ASP A 54 -31.16 -12.57 20.03
N SER A 55 -31.08 -11.40 19.40
CA SER A 55 -32.22 -10.79 18.69
C SER A 55 -32.62 -11.53 17.42
N PHE A 56 -31.63 -12.08 16.69
CA PHE A 56 -31.90 -12.86 15.48
C PHE A 56 -31.98 -14.37 15.74
N ASN A 57 -31.64 -14.82 16.95
CA ASN A 57 -31.53 -16.24 17.32
C ASN A 57 -30.61 -17.02 16.38
N GLU A 58 -29.45 -16.45 16.09
CA GLU A 58 -28.47 -16.98 15.14
C GLU A 58 -27.12 -17.27 15.80
N SER A 59 -26.33 -18.11 15.15
CA SER A 59 -25.04 -18.57 15.67
C SER A 59 -23.95 -17.48 15.60
N ASN A 60 -22.87 -17.64 16.38
CA ASN A 60 -21.70 -16.73 16.36
C ASN A 60 -21.11 -16.62 14.95
N SER A 61 -21.01 -17.76 14.25
CA SER A 61 -20.51 -17.81 12.88
C SER A 61 -21.36 -16.96 11.94
N ARG A 62 -22.69 -17.06 12.02
CA ARG A 62 -23.61 -16.32 11.15
C ARG A 62 -23.54 -14.81 11.41
N ILE A 63 -23.49 -14.37 12.66
CA ILE A 63 -23.32 -12.93 12.97
C ILE A 63 -21.93 -12.43 12.54
N SER A 64 -20.88 -13.24 12.67
CA SER A 64 -19.51 -12.87 12.27
C SER A 64 -19.35 -12.59 10.78
N TRP A 65 -20.17 -13.20 9.92
CA TRP A 65 -20.16 -12.92 8.47
C TRP A 65 -20.43 -11.46 8.14
N ILE A 66 -21.16 -10.72 8.99
CA ILE A 66 -21.44 -9.29 8.78
C ILE A 66 -20.13 -8.49 8.67
N ILE A 67 -19.23 -8.63 9.65
CA ILE A 67 -17.96 -7.91 9.68
C ILE A 67 -16.96 -8.50 8.69
N SER A 68 -16.97 -9.80 8.47
CA SER A 68 -16.11 -10.42 7.46
C SER A 68 -16.40 -9.95 6.05
N ILE A 69 -17.68 -9.89 5.66
CA ILE A 69 -18.07 -9.33 4.36
C ILE A 69 -17.68 -7.85 4.30
N CYS A 70 -17.89 -7.09 5.38
CA CYS A 70 -17.51 -5.68 5.47
C CYS A 70 -16.02 -5.44 5.21
N VAL A 71 -15.15 -6.15 5.92
CA VAL A 71 -13.69 -6.01 5.81
C VAL A 71 -13.18 -6.52 4.45
N PHE A 72 -13.78 -7.59 3.94
CA PHE A 72 -13.50 -8.08 2.59
C PHE A 72 -13.85 -7.03 1.53
N VAL A 73 -15.06 -6.48 1.55
CA VAL A 73 -15.51 -5.47 0.58
C VAL A 73 -14.67 -4.19 0.69
N LEU A 74 -14.32 -3.77 1.91
CA LEU A 74 -13.42 -2.64 2.18
C LEU A 74 -12.07 -2.77 1.47
N THR A 75 -11.47 -3.96 1.53
CA THR A 75 -10.12 -4.19 0.99
C THR A 75 -10.13 -4.59 -0.49
N PHE A 76 -11.06 -5.46 -0.89
CA PHE A 76 -11.24 -5.93 -2.26
C PHE A 76 -11.61 -4.80 -3.22
N SER A 77 -12.34 -3.79 -2.75
CA SER A 77 -12.79 -2.65 -3.58
C SER A 77 -11.74 -1.53 -3.71
N ALA A 78 -10.52 -1.71 -3.19
CA ALA A 78 -9.47 -0.69 -3.24
C ALA A 78 -9.08 -0.26 -4.68
N PRO A 79 -8.93 -1.16 -5.67
CA PRO A 79 -8.67 -0.77 -7.06
C PRO A 79 -9.81 0.07 -7.64
N LEU A 80 -11.05 -0.28 -7.32
CA LEU A 80 -12.24 0.46 -7.75
C LEU A 80 -12.23 1.88 -7.18
N ALA A 81 -11.96 2.03 -5.88
CA ALA A 81 -11.85 3.34 -5.23
C ALA A 81 -10.75 4.21 -5.85
N THR A 82 -9.63 3.60 -6.26
CA THR A 82 -8.52 4.28 -6.94
C THR A 82 -8.94 4.81 -8.31
N VAL A 83 -9.59 3.99 -9.13
CA VAL A 83 -10.10 4.39 -10.45
C VAL A 83 -11.13 5.51 -10.33
N LEU A 84 -12.05 5.39 -9.37
CA LEU A 84 -13.09 6.39 -9.12
C LEU A 84 -12.47 7.73 -8.68
N SER A 85 -11.44 7.69 -7.82
CA SER A 85 -10.73 8.88 -7.34
C SER A 85 -9.96 9.57 -8.46
N ASN A 86 -9.36 8.80 -9.37
CA ASN A 86 -8.67 9.36 -10.54
C ASN A 86 -9.65 9.99 -11.54
N ARG A 87 -10.88 9.47 -11.66
CA ARG A 87 -11.88 9.96 -12.63
C ARG A 87 -12.70 11.14 -12.11
N PHE A 88 -13.20 11.06 -10.88
CA PHE A 88 -14.13 12.04 -10.30
C PHE A 88 -13.48 12.94 -9.26
N GLY A 89 -12.23 12.67 -8.88
CA GLY A 89 -11.53 13.38 -7.84
C GLY A 89 -11.80 12.80 -6.46
N HIS A 90 -10.77 12.76 -5.61
CA HIS A 90 -10.80 12.15 -4.30
C HIS A 90 -11.90 12.73 -3.37
N ARG A 91 -12.15 14.05 -3.40
CA ARG A 91 -13.17 14.71 -2.58
C ARG A 91 -14.58 14.14 -2.79
N LEU A 92 -15.00 14.00 -4.04
CA LEU A 92 -16.34 13.50 -4.36
C LEU A 92 -16.49 12.02 -3.97
N VAL A 93 -15.42 11.23 -4.15
CA VAL A 93 -15.43 9.81 -3.79
C VAL A 93 -15.55 9.62 -2.28
N VAL A 94 -14.86 10.44 -1.47
CA VAL A 94 -14.98 10.37 0.01
C VAL A 94 -16.38 10.80 0.47
N MET A 95 -16.94 11.86 -0.12
CA MET A 95 -18.32 12.29 0.20
C MET A 95 -19.35 11.21 -0.15
N LEU A 96 -19.20 10.56 -1.31
CA LEU A 96 -20.03 9.41 -1.69
C LEU A 96 -19.85 8.24 -0.71
N GLY A 97 -18.61 7.98 -0.30
CA GLY A 97 -18.30 6.97 0.70
C GLY A 97 -19.02 7.20 2.02
N GLY A 98 -18.98 8.42 2.55
CA GLY A 98 -19.69 8.79 3.80
C GLY A 98 -21.20 8.62 3.70
N LEU A 99 -21.81 8.97 2.56
CA LEU A 99 -23.24 8.74 2.31
C LEU A 99 -23.58 7.25 2.28
N LEU A 100 -22.74 6.43 1.64
CA LEU A 100 -22.92 4.97 1.59
C LEU A 100 -22.80 4.34 2.98
N VAL A 101 -21.78 4.71 3.77
CA VAL A 101 -21.60 4.23 5.15
C VAL A 101 -22.83 4.57 5.99
N SER A 102 -23.26 5.84 5.98
CA SER A 102 -24.42 6.28 6.76
C SER A 102 -25.70 5.55 6.33
N THR A 103 -25.94 5.43 5.02
CA THR A 103 -27.12 4.73 4.48
C THR A 103 -27.11 3.25 4.86
N GLY A 104 -25.97 2.57 4.75
CA GLY A 104 -25.85 1.17 5.11
C GLY A 104 -26.08 0.93 6.60
N MET A 105 -25.52 1.78 7.47
CA MET A 105 -25.71 1.67 8.91
C MET A 105 -27.16 1.99 9.34
N VAL A 106 -27.77 3.03 8.77
CA VAL A 106 -29.19 3.37 8.99
C VAL A 106 -30.10 2.24 8.49
N ALA A 107 -29.86 1.69 7.30
CA ALA A 107 -30.63 0.57 6.78
C ALA A 107 -30.51 -0.69 7.67
N ALA A 108 -29.33 -0.94 8.26
CA ALA A 108 -29.12 -2.04 9.18
C ALA A 108 -29.96 -1.92 10.46
N SER A 109 -30.24 -0.70 10.93
CA SER A 109 -31.10 -0.49 12.12
C SER A 109 -32.55 -1.00 11.93
N PHE A 110 -33.04 -1.04 10.69
CA PHE A 110 -34.36 -1.54 10.33
C PHE A 110 -34.36 -3.02 9.90
N SER A 111 -33.22 -3.70 9.99
CA SER A 111 -33.10 -5.11 9.60
C SER A 111 -33.94 -6.03 10.50
N GLN A 112 -34.68 -6.94 9.85
CA GLN A 112 -35.47 -8.00 10.48
C GLN A 112 -34.81 -9.38 10.34
N GLU A 113 -33.81 -9.50 9.46
CA GLU A 113 -33.04 -10.71 9.25
C GLU A 113 -31.55 -10.38 9.11
N VAL A 114 -30.69 -11.34 9.49
CA VAL A 114 -29.23 -11.20 9.37
C VAL A 114 -28.78 -11.00 7.92
N SER A 115 -29.51 -11.59 6.95
CA SER A 115 -29.26 -11.43 5.52
C SER A 115 -29.30 -9.96 5.08
N HIS A 116 -30.22 -9.17 5.65
CA HIS A 116 -30.28 -7.73 5.37
C HIS A 116 -29.06 -6.99 5.91
N MET A 117 -28.50 -7.43 7.04
CA MET A 117 -27.27 -6.85 7.60
C MET A 117 -26.02 -7.17 6.78
N TYR A 118 -25.95 -8.33 6.14
CA TYR A 118 -24.87 -8.65 5.20
C TYR A 118 -24.82 -7.66 4.04
N VAL A 119 -25.99 -7.27 3.52
CA VAL A 119 -26.07 -6.29 2.44
C VAL A 119 -25.79 -4.88 2.97
N ALA A 120 -26.44 -4.49 4.07
CA ALA A 120 -26.41 -3.12 4.59
C ALA A 120 -25.04 -2.75 5.22
N ILE A 121 -24.55 -3.55 6.17
CA ILE A 121 -23.25 -3.32 6.82
C ILE A 121 -22.11 -3.92 5.99
N GLY A 122 -22.28 -5.17 5.53
CA GLY A 122 -21.23 -5.86 4.80
C GLY A 122 -20.90 -5.20 3.46
N ILE A 123 -21.87 -5.10 2.54
CA ILE A 123 -21.61 -4.63 1.18
C ILE A 123 -21.67 -3.10 1.10
N ILE A 124 -22.79 -2.48 1.49
CA ILE A 124 -23.03 -1.05 1.30
C ILE A 124 -22.06 -0.22 2.16
N SER A 125 -22.00 -0.51 3.47
CA SER A 125 -21.07 0.21 4.35
C SER A 125 -19.61 -0.17 4.06
N GLY A 126 -19.31 -1.43 3.70
CA GLY A 126 -17.97 -1.86 3.27
C GLY A 126 -17.44 -1.07 2.06
N LEU A 127 -18.26 -0.87 1.03
CA LEU A 127 -17.91 -0.03 -0.13
C LEU A 127 -17.70 1.43 0.30
N GLY A 128 -18.60 1.94 1.15
CA GLY A 128 -18.50 3.28 1.69
C GLY A 128 -17.21 3.52 2.49
N TYR A 129 -16.80 2.54 3.31
CA TYR A 129 -15.56 2.59 4.05
C TYR A 129 -14.35 2.65 3.11
N CYS A 130 -14.33 1.84 2.04
CA CYS A 130 -13.26 1.87 1.05
C CYS A 130 -13.17 3.23 0.34
N PHE A 131 -14.31 3.77 -0.08
CA PHE A 131 -14.38 5.05 -0.80
C PHE A 131 -14.05 6.24 0.10
N SER A 132 -14.17 6.09 1.41
CA SER A 132 -13.80 7.13 2.37
C SER A 132 -12.33 7.05 2.77
N PHE A 133 -11.85 5.87 3.15
CA PHE A 133 -10.50 5.66 3.68
C PHE A 133 -9.41 5.85 2.62
N LEU A 134 -9.50 5.09 1.51
CA LEU A 134 -8.40 5.02 0.54
C LEU A 134 -8.07 6.36 -0.14
N PRO A 135 -9.05 7.16 -0.59
CA PRO A 135 -8.74 8.44 -1.21
C PRO A 135 -8.22 9.46 -0.19
N THR A 136 -8.68 9.38 1.06
CA THR A 136 -8.23 10.28 2.13
C THR A 136 -6.76 10.05 2.48
N VAL A 137 -6.34 8.79 2.65
CA VAL A 137 -4.92 8.45 2.89
C VAL A 137 -4.04 8.83 1.69
N THR A 138 -4.57 8.67 0.46
CA THR A 138 -3.86 9.04 -0.77
C THR A 138 -3.60 10.55 -0.83
N ILE A 139 -4.61 11.39 -0.56
CA ILE A 139 -4.41 12.84 -0.54
C ILE A 139 -3.45 13.24 0.59
N LEU A 140 -3.61 12.68 1.80
CA LEU A 140 -2.73 12.99 2.92
C LEU A 140 -1.27 12.75 2.55
N SER A 141 -1.00 11.65 1.86
CA SER A 141 0.34 11.30 1.38
C SER A 141 0.91 12.24 0.31
N GLN A 142 0.07 13.00 -0.38
CA GLN A 142 0.50 14.01 -1.36
C GLN A 142 0.86 15.35 -0.68
N TYR A 143 0.25 15.66 0.47
CA TYR A 143 0.53 16.90 1.21
C TYR A 143 1.83 16.86 2.01
N PHE A 144 2.27 15.67 2.42
CA PHE A 144 3.47 15.48 3.23
C PHE A 144 4.46 14.55 2.54
N GLY A 145 5.70 15.02 2.41
CA GLY A 145 6.83 14.27 1.86
C GLY A 145 7.72 13.81 3.00
N LYS A 146 8.46 14.75 3.61
CA LYS A 146 9.45 14.45 4.66
C LYS A 146 8.83 13.84 5.92
N ARG A 147 7.60 14.23 6.25
CA ARG A 147 6.88 13.79 7.48
C ARG A 147 5.74 12.81 7.21
N ARG A 148 5.64 12.26 6.00
CA ARG A 148 4.53 11.40 5.55
C ARG A 148 4.19 10.28 6.53
N SER A 149 5.21 9.51 6.94
CA SER A 149 5.03 8.35 7.83
C SER A 149 4.48 8.77 9.20
N ILE A 150 5.07 9.80 9.81
CA ILE A 150 4.66 10.31 11.12
C ILE A 150 3.22 10.86 11.07
N VAL A 151 2.89 11.68 10.07
CA VAL A 151 1.55 12.27 9.96
C VAL A 151 0.50 11.20 9.69
N THR A 152 0.80 10.22 8.83
CA THR A 152 -0.12 9.10 8.57
C THR A 152 -0.33 8.26 9.83
N ALA A 153 0.73 7.97 10.59
CA ALA A 153 0.64 7.21 11.83
C ALA A 153 -0.14 7.96 12.92
N VAL A 154 0.08 9.27 13.09
CA VAL A 154 -0.66 10.09 14.06
C VAL A 154 -2.13 10.17 13.66
N ALA A 155 -2.43 10.43 12.39
CA ALA A 155 -3.81 10.53 11.95
C ALA A 155 -4.53 9.16 11.96
N SER A 156 -3.84 8.04 11.75
CA SER A 156 -4.43 6.71 11.90
C SER A 156 -4.73 6.31 13.34
N THR A 157 -4.25 7.05 14.36
CA THR A 157 -4.67 6.82 15.77
C THR A 157 -6.15 7.08 16.01
N GLY A 158 -6.85 7.70 15.05
CA GLY A 158 -8.30 7.92 15.10
C GLY A 158 -9.09 6.64 15.35
N GLU A 159 -8.67 5.50 14.78
CA GLU A 159 -9.35 4.22 15.03
C GLU A 159 -9.30 3.82 16.52
N CYS A 160 -8.16 4.06 17.19
CA CYS A 160 -7.97 3.70 18.59
C CYS A 160 -8.74 4.66 19.49
N PHE A 161 -8.77 5.95 19.14
CA PHE A 161 -9.60 6.95 19.81
C PHE A 161 -11.08 6.56 19.76
N ALA A 162 -11.57 6.10 18.60
CA ALA A 162 -12.94 5.63 18.46
C ALA A 162 -13.22 4.43 19.36
N VAL A 163 -12.36 3.42 19.39
CA VAL A 163 -12.59 2.26 20.27
C VAL A 163 -12.59 2.67 21.74
N PHE A 164 -11.65 3.51 22.16
CA PHE A 164 -11.58 3.99 23.55
C PHE A 164 -12.79 4.84 23.95
N ALA A 165 -13.22 5.80 23.11
CA ALA A 165 -14.27 6.74 23.45
C ALA A 165 -15.67 6.19 23.12
N PHE A 166 -15.83 5.54 21.97
CA PHE A 166 -17.14 5.10 21.49
C PHE A 166 -17.53 3.73 22.02
N ALA A 167 -16.61 2.80 22.34
CA ALA A 167 -17.06 1.50 22.85
C ALA A 167 -17.85 1.63 24.18
N PRO A 168 -17.38 2.37 25.20
CA PRO A 168 -18.18 2.60 26.41
C PRO A 168 -19.43 3.46 26.14
N ALA A 169 -19.31 4.49 25.30
CA ALA A 169 -20.43 5.41 25.02
C ALA A 169 -21.58 4.72 24.26
N ILE A 170 -21.25 3.93 23.23
CA ILE A 170 -22.23 3.14 22.47
C ILE A 170 -22.84 2.08 23.37
N MET A 171 -22.06 1.48 24.27
CA MET A 171 -22.60 0.47 25.18
C MET A 171 -23.59 1.08 26.18
N ALA A 172 -23.26 2.20 26.81
CA ALA A 172 -24.17 2.93 27.69
C ALA A 172 -25.42 3.44 26.95
N LEU A 173 -25.27 3.83 25.68
CA LEU A 173 -26.40 4.20 24.82
C LEU A 173 -27.29 2.98 24.52
N LYS A 174 -26.68 1.86 24.15
CA LYS A 174 -27.36 0.59 23.84
C LYS A 174 -28.21 0.11 25.01
N GLU A 175 -27.76 0.26 26.24
CA GLU A 175 -28.53 -0.13 27.43
C GLU A 175 -29.79 0.72 27.65
N ARG A 176 -29.78 1.99 27.22
CA ARG A 176 -30.94 2.88 27.39
C ARG A 176 -31.95 2.81 26.26
N ILE A 177 -31.47 2.78 25.01
CA ILE A 177 -32.33 2.89 23.83
C ILE A 177 -32.34 1.63 22.96
N GLY A 178 -31.55 0.60 23.28
CA GLY A 178 -31.45 -0.64 22.51
C GLY A 178 -30.49 -0.56 21.33
N TRP A 179 -30.15 -1.71 20.76
CA TRP A 179 -29.16 -1.83 19.68
C TRP A 179 -29.60 -1.21 18.35
N ARG A 180 -30.89 -1.30 17.99
CA ARG A 180 -31.41 -0.75 16.72
C ARG A 180 -31.23 0.76 16.64
N TYR A 181 -31.69 1.48 17.67
CA TYR A 181 -31.56 2.93 17.73
C TYR A 181 -30.10 3.38 17.93
N SER A 182 -29.28 2.55 18.58
CA SER A 182 -27.84 2.80 18.67
C SER A 182 -27.15 2.70 17.31
N LEU A 183 -27.48 1.69 16.48
CA LEU A 183 -26.98 1.60 15.11
C LEU A 183 -27.45 2.79 14.25
N LEU A 184 -28.72 3.20 14.40
CA LEU A 184 -29.24 4.40 13.73
C LEU A 184 -28.43 5.64 14.09
N PHE A 185 -28.18 5.86 15.38
CA PHE A 185 -27.37 6.98 15.87
C PHE A 185 -25.94 6.94 15.33
N VAL A 186 -25.29 5.77 15.35
CA VAL A 186 -23.95 5.57 14.77
C VAL A 186 -23.96 5.90 13.27
N GLY A 187 -24.98 5.47 12.52
CA GLY A 187 -25.10 5.77 11.10
C GLY A 187 -25.26 7.26 10.81
N LEU A 188 -26.04 7.98 11.62
CA LEU A 188 -26.16 9.44 11.52
C LEU A 188 -24.84 10.13 11.88
N LEU A 189 -24.13 9.63 12.89
CA LEU A 189 -22.82 10.15 13.27
C LEU A 189 -21.78 9.95 12.15
N GLN A 190 -21.80 8.80 11.47
CA GLN A 190 -20.93 8.51 10.32
C GLN A 190 -21.19 9.41 9.10
N LEU A 191 -22.34 10.09 9.01
CA LEU A 191 -22.60 11.09 7.97
C LEU A 191 -21.60 12.25 8.02
N ASN A 192 -20.98 12.52 9.18
CA ASN A 192 -19.92 13.52 9.33
C ASN A 192 -18.70 13.25 8.42
N ILE A 193 -18.50 12.02 7.94
CA ILE A 193 -17.49 11.70 6.93
C ILE A 193 -17.66 12.61 5.68
N VAL A 194 -18.89 12.98 5.32
CA VAL A 194 -19.15 13.88 4.18
C VAL A 194 -18.55 15.27 4.41
N ILE A 195 -18.62 15.78 5.64
CA ILE A 195 -18.05 17.07 6.03
C ILE A 195 -16.52 17.01 5.96
N PHE A 196 -15.92 15.95 6.52
CA PHE A 196 -14.47 15.76 6.47
C PHE A 196 -13.95 15.51 5.05
N GLY A 197 -14.73 14.83 4.22
CA GLY A 197 -14.48 14.68 2.79
C GLY A 197 -14.51 16.01 2.05
N ALA A 198 -15.43 16.92 2.40
CA ALA A 198 -15.50 18.24 1.79
C ALA A 198 -14.28 19.14 2.09
N LEU A 199 -13.59 18.91 3.21
CA LEU A 199 -12.35 19.60 3.58
C LEU A 199 -11.14 19.15 2.72
N LEU A 200 -11.25 18.03 2.02
CA LEU A 200 -10.19 17.51 1.17
C LEU A 200 -10.04 18.37 -0.09
N ARG A 201 -8.89 19.05 -0.20
CA ARG A 201 -8.56 19.88 -1.36
C ARG A 201 -7.58 19.14 -2.27
N PRO A 202 -7.94 18.86 -3.54
CA PRO A 202 -7.02 18.23 -4.47
C PRO A 202 -5.87 19.17 -4.80
N ILE A 203 -4.66 18.62 -4.85
CA ILE A 203 -3.44 19.33 -5.22
C ILE A 203 -2.82 18.71 -6.46
N ILE A 204 -2.18 19.54 -7.28
CA ILE A 204 -1.38 19.07 -8.42
C ILE A 204 0.05 19.55 -8.17
N ILE A 205 0.97 18.61 -7.97
CA ILE A 205 2.39 18.92 -7.84
C ILE A 205 2.96 18.96 -9.26
N ARG A 206 3.37 20.15 -9.71
CA ARG A 206 4.14 20.31 -10.96
C ARG A 206 5.58 20.56 -10.57
N GLY A 207 6.45 19.57 -10.76
CA GLY A 207 7.89 19.75 -10.56
C GLY A 207 8.42 20.91 -11.43
N PRO A 208 9.57 21.51 -11.06
CA PRO A 208 10.20 22.50 -11.92
C PRO A 208 10.37 21.87 -13.30
N ALA A 209 9.91 22.58 -14.34
CA ALA A 209 10.21 22.18 -15.71
C ALA A 209 11.75 22.08 -15.78
N SER A 210 12.27 20.86 -15.88
CA SER A 210 13.65 20.70 -16.26
C SER A 210 13.81 21.48 -17.57
N PRO A 211 14.81 22.37 -17.69
CA PRO A 211 15.12 22.90 -19.00
C PRO A 211 15.29 21.69 -19.90
N LYS A 212 14.64 21.70 -21.07
CA LYS A 212 14.80 20.69 -22.10
C LYS A 212 16.25 20.80 -22.60
N ILE A 213 17.22 20.35 -21.80
CA ILE A 213 18.61 20.22 -22.19
C ILE A 213 18.64 18.97 -23.06
N VAL A 214 18.67 19.19 -24.38
CA VAL A 214 19.43 18.43 -25.38
C VAL A 214 19.56 16.92 -25.11
N ILE A 215 18.45 16.20 -24.94
CA ILE A 215 18.43 14.72 -25.02
C ILE A 215 17.76 14.26 -26.33
N GLN A 216 16.97 15.13 -26.96
CA GLN A 216 16.26 14.80 -28.19
C GLN A 216 17.15 14.86 -29.44
N GLU A 217 18.29 15.55 -29.37
CA GLU A 217 19.29 15.62 -30.44
C GLU A 217 20.17 14.36 -30.44
N ASN A 218 20.75 14.01 -29.29
CA ASN A 218 21.56 12.79 -29.14
C ASN A 218 20.77 11.49 -29.40
N ARG A 219 19.46 11.47 -29.08
CA ARG A 219 18.61 10.30 -29.37
C ARG A 219 18.30 10.15 -30.85
N LYS A 220 18.25 11.24 -31.62
CA LYS A 220 18.10 11.19 -33.08
C LYS A 220 19.43 10.77 -33.72
N GLU A 221 20.55 11.31 -33.28
CA GLU A 221 21.88 10.93 -33.79
C GLU A 221 22.20 9.45 -33.54
N ALA A 222 21.93 8.94 -32.33
CA ALA A 222 22.11 7.51 -32.03
C ALA A 222 21.16 6.62 -32.86
N GLN A 223 19.98 7.12 -33.20
CA GLN A 223 19.00 6.39 -34.00
C GLN A 223 19.33 6.42 -35.51
N TYR A 224 19.92 7.52 -36.00
CA TYR A 224 20.51 7.62 -37.35
C TYR A 224 21.77 6.74 -37.50
N MET A 225 22.63 6.70 -36.48
CA MET A 225 23.84 5.85 -36.46
C MET A 225 23.47 4.35 -36.50
N LEU A 226 22.44 3.94 -35.73
CA LEU A 226 21.95 2.56 -35.71
C LEU A 226 21.23 2.16 -37.01
N GLU A 227 20.60 3.12 -37.69
CA GLU A 227 19.96 2.91 -39.00
C GLU A 227 20.99 2.75 -40.13
N ASN A 228 22.09 3.52 -40.11
CA ASN A 228 23.20 3.33 -41.04
C ASN A 228 23.92 1.97 -40.84
N GLU A 229 24.03 1.50 -39.60
CA GLU A 229 24.64 0.19 -39.30
C GLU A 229 23.75 -0.97 -39.79
N LYS A 230 22.41 -0.79 -39.74
CA LYS A 230 21.43 -1.81 -40.17
C LYS A 230 21.19 -1.86 -41.68
N THR A 231 21.45 -0.78 -42.40
CA THR A 231 21.15 -0.67 -43.84
C THR A 231 22.32 -1.07 -44.74
N ARG A 232 23.51 -1.34 -44.18
CA ARG A 232 24.70 -1.84 -44.89
C ARG A 232 24.97 -1.13 -46.23
N THR A 233 24.80 0.19 -46.26
CA THR A 233 25.28 1.05 -47.34
C THR A 233 26.70 1.50 -47.02
N SER A 234 27.62 0.55 -46.84
CA SER A 234 29.02 0.81 -47.10
C SER A 234 29.21 0.57 -48.59
N ILE A 235 29.39 1.64 -49.36
CA ILE A 235 29.96 1.52 -50.69
C ILE A 235 31.41 1.10 -50.47
N ASP A 236 31.67 -0.19 -50.61
CA ASP A 236 33.01 -0.71 -50.93
C ASP A 236 33.30 -0.36 -52.39
N SER A 237 34.40 0.36 -52.63
CA SER A 237 35.19 0.22 -53.86
C SER A 237 36.63 0.68 -53.62
N ILE A 238 37.44 -0.28 -53.19
CA ILE A 238 38.77 -0.67 -53.69
C ILE A 238 39.55 0.38 -54.52
N ASP A 239 40.72 0.76 -53.97
CA ASP A 239 42.05 0.84 -54.59
C ASP A 239 42.19 1.05 -56.11
N SER A 240 42.79 2.17 -56.52
CA SER A 240 43.84 2.24 -57.54
C SER A 240 44.44 3.65 -57.65
N GLY A 241 45.76 3.76 -57.46
CA GLY A 241 46.61 4.62 -58.29
C GLY A 241 46.78 6.10 -57.92
N VAL A 242 47.81 6.39 -57.14
CA VAL A 242 48.90 7.35 -57.40
C VAL A 242 48.62 8.63 -58.24
N GLU A 243 48.93 9.76 -57.61
CA GLU A 243 49.64 10.98 -58.11
C GLU A 243 48.94 12.36 -58.16
N LEU A 244 49.67 13.31 -57.53
CA LEU A 244 49.89 14.73 -57.85
C LEU A 244 48.85 15.81 -57.47
N THR A 245 49.13 16.40 -56.29
CA THR A 245 49.45 17.83 -56.05
C THR A 245 48.46 18.97 -56.39
N THR A 246 48.29 19.82 -55.37
CA THR A 246 48.14 21.30 -55.37
C THR A 246 46.81 21.94 -55.80
N SER A 247 46.05 22.38 -54.79
CA SER A 247 45.54 23.75 -54.50
C SER A 247 45.67 24.86 -55.58
N PRO A 248 44.99 26.02 -55.44
CA PRO A 248 43.55 26.34 -55.40
C PRO A 248 43.20 27.49 -56.40
N LYS A 249 41.93 27.95 -56.45
CA LYS A 249 41.44 29.34 -56.70
C LYS A 249 40.35 29.54 -57.78
N ASN A 250 39.49 30.50 -57.43
CA ASN A 250 38.74 31.47 -58.25
C ASN A 250 37.29 31.16 -58.69
N VAL A 251 36.40 31.78 -57.93
CA VAL A 251 35.04 32.33 -58.23
C VAL A 251 35.18 33.52 -59.23
N PRO A 252 34.12 34.15 -59.81
CA PRO A 252 32.81 33.73 -60.38
C PRO A 252 32.62 34.26 -61.84
N THR A 253 31.56 33.85 -62.58
CA THR A 253 30.92 34.77 -63.54
C THR A 253 29.45 34.42 -63.84
N HIS A 254 28.63 35.48 -63.91
CA HIS A 254 27.18 35.58 -64.06
C HIS A 254 26.59 35.07 -65.38
N THR A 255 25.35 34.55 -65.37
CA THR A 255 24.24 35.03 -66.23
C THR A 255 22.86 34.49 -65.77
N ASN A 256 21.90 35.40 -65.50
CA ASN A 256 20.43 35.18 -65.49
C ASN A 256 19.90 35.44 -66.94
N PRO A 257 18.63 35.15 -67.36
CA PRO A 257 17.41 35.01 -66.57
C PRO A 257 16.36 33.94 -67.05
N GLU A 258 15.22 33.91 -66.34
CA GLU A 258 13.85 33.69 -66.84
C GLU A 258 13.07 32.36 -66.60
N LEU A 259 11.83 32.60 -66.12
CA LEU A 259 10.60 31.79 -66.04
C LEU A 259 10.40 30.74 -64.91
N GLU A 260 9.61 31.14 -63.90
CA GLU A 260 8.73 30.24 -63.12
C GLU A 260 7.52 29.78 -63.95
N PRO A 261 6.90 28.63 -63.60
CA PRO A 261 5.59 28.77 -62.95
C PRO A 261 5.34 27.80 -61.78
N LYS A 262 4.83 28.39 -60.68
CA LYS A 262 3.71 27.98 -59.81
C LYS A 262 3.51 26.49 -59.48
N ALA A 263 3.73 26.21 -58.19
CA ALA A 263 2.78 25.64 -57.23
C ALA A 263 2.07 24.31 -57.58
N ASP A 264 2.57 23.23 -56.99
CA ASP A 264 1.70 22.22 -56.37
C ASP A 264 2.17 21.97 -54.94
N MET A 265 1.47 22.62 -54.00
CA MET A 265 1.58 22.39 -52.57
C MET A 265 0.88 21.08 -52.25
N GLN A 266 1.52 19.95 -52.54
CA GLN A 266 1.05 18.67 -52.05
C GLN A 266 1.40 18.58 -50.57
N GLN A 267 0.44 18.98 -49.73
CA GLN A 267 0.39 18.63 -48.32
C GLN A 267 0.55 17.11 -48.21
N VAL A 268 1.79 16.65 -48.02
CA VAL A 268 2.04 15.34 -47.43
C VAL A 268 1.49 15.46 -46.02
N LEU A 269 0.25 15.00 -45.87
CA LEU A 269 -0.39 14.72 -44.61
C LEU A 269 0.54 13.77 -43.86
N VAL A 270 1.45 14.34 -43.07
CA VAL A 270 2.21 13.62 -42.07
C VAL A 270 1.15 13.06 -41.14
N LYS A 271 0.79 11.80 -41.39
CA LYS A 271 -0.01 10.97 -40.51
C LYS A 271 0.79 10.98 -39.21
N THR A 272 0.42 11.89 -38.31
CA THR A 272 0.93 11.91 -36.94
C THR A 272 0.66 10.53 -36.40
N SER A 273 1.71 9.70 -36.37
CA SER A 273 1.67 8.43 -35.67
C SER A 273 1.20 8.77 -34.25
N PRO A 274 0.15 8.10 -33.75
CA PRO A 274 -0.33 8.38 -32.41
C PRO A 274 0.86 8.26 -31.47
N ARG A 275 1.05 9.28 -30.63
CA ARG A 275 1.99 9.21 -29.49
C ARG A 275 1.88 7.80 -28.91
N PRO A 276 2.99 7.09 -28.61
CA PRO A 276 2.87 5.80 -27.95
C PRO A 276 1.99 6.04 -26.74
N SER A 277 0.83 5.38 -26.72
CA SER A 277 -0.07 5.47 -25.59
C SER A 277 0.79 5.13 -24.39
N GLU A 278 0.85 6.03 -23.40
CA GLU A 278 1.35 5.66 -22.09
C GLU A 278 0.57 4.40 -21.72
N LYS A 279 1.22 3.24 -21.79
CA LYS A 279 0.62 1.98 -21.37
C LYS A 279 0.27 2.22 -19.92
N LYS A 280 -1.02 2.44 -19.64
CA LYS A 280 -1.52 2.56 -18.28
C LYS A 280 -1.06 1.30 -17.56
N ALA A 281 -0.18 1.47 -16.57
CA ALA A 281 0.30 0.35 -15.79
C ALA A 281 -0.92 -0.42 -15.26
N PRO A 282 -0.94 -1.76 -15.35
CA PRO A 282 -2.04 -2.54 -14.82
C PRO A 282 -2.20 -2.22 -13.32
N LEU A 283 -3.44 -2.07 -12.86
CA LEU A 283 -3.75 -1.72 -11.45
C LEU A 283 -3.29 -2.80 -10.46
N LEU A 284 -3.17 -4.05 -10.93
CA LEU A 284 -2.62 -5.18 -10.20
C LEU A 284 -1.70 -5.96 -11.15
N ASP A 285 -0.40 -5.98 -10.87
CA ASP A 285 0.54 -6.84 -11.60
C ASP A 285 0.79 -8.13 -10.80
N PHE A 286 0.08 -9.19 -11.20
CA PHE A 286 0.22 -10.53 -10.62
C PHE A 286 1.56 -11.21 -10.98
N SER A 287 2.41 -10.60 -11.82
CA SER A 287 3.74 -11.13 -12.12
C SER A 287 4.61 -11.32 -10.88
N ILE A 288 4.34 -10.57 -9.81
CA ILE A 288 5.04 -10.62 -8.52
C ILE A 288 4.80 -11.96 -7.79
N LEU A 289 3.69 -12.65 -8.08
CA LEU A 289 3.43 -13.99 -7.52
C LEU A 289 4.41 -15.06 -8.02
N LYS A 290 5.26 -14.76 -9.01
CA LYS A 290 6.35 -15.66 -9.42
C LYS A 290 7.51 -15.67 -8.42
N GLU A 291 7.64 -14.63 -7.60
CA GLU A 291 8.71 -14.51 -6.60
C GLU A 291 8.38 -15.30 -5.34
N LYS A 292 9.18 -16.33 -5.03
CA LYS A 292 8.92 -17.21 -3.87
C LYS A 292 8.97 -16.47 -2.53
N SER A 293 9.84 -15.46 -2.40
CA SER A 293 9.91 -14.61 -1.19
C SER A 293 8.61 -13.86 -0.97
N PHE A 294 8.01 -13.33 -2.04
CA PHE A 294 6.71 -12.66 -1.98
C PHE A 294 5.58 -13.63 -1.64
N ILE A 295 5.57 -14.85 -2.20
CA ILE A 295 4.56 -15.86 -1.84
C ILE A 295 4.60 -16.17 -0.34
N CYS A 296 5.78 -16.44 0.22
CA CYS A 296 5.93 -16.70 1.66
C CYS A 296 5.45 -15.50 2.50
N TYR A 297 5.74 -14.28 2.06
CA TYR A 297 5.31 -13.07 2.73
C TYR A 297 3.79 -12.83 2.63
N ALA A 298 3.19 -13.10 1.47
CA ALA A 298 1.75 -13.04 1.27
C ALA A 298 1.01 -14.09 2.10
N LEU A 299 1.57 -15.30 2.24
CA LEU A 299 1.05 -16.34 3.14
C LEU A 299 1.13 -15.91 4.60
N PHE A 300 2.24 -15.30 5.02
CA PHE A 300 2.34 -14.67 6.34
C PHE A 300 1.19 -13.68 6.57
N GLY A 301 0.94 -12.78 5.61
CA GLY A 301 -0.17 -11.83 5.68
C GLY A 301 -1.55 -12.46 5.80
N LEU A 302 -1.79 -13.50 5.00
CA LEU A 302 -3.02 -14.28 5.00
C LEU A 302 -3.26 -14.89 6.39
N PHE A 303 -2.28 -15.61 6.94
CA PHE A 303 -2.40 -16.26 8.25
C PHE A 303 -2.42 -15.26 9.42
N ALA A 304 -1.66 -14.17 9.34
CA ALA A 304 -1.65 -13.12 10.36
C ALA A 304 -3.03 -12.46 10.48
N THR A 305 -3.69 -12.24 9.34
CA THR A 305 -5.04 -11.67 9.29
C THR A 305 -6.06 -12.57 9.97
N LEU A 306 -5.96 -13.89 9.82
CA LEU A 306 -6.81 -14.83 10.57
C LEU A 306 -6.63 -14.71 12.10
N GLY A 307 -5.44 -14.32 12.56
CA GLY A 307 -5.10 -14.22 13.98
C GLY A 307 -5.51 -12.91 14.68
N PHE A 308 -5.72 -11.82 13.95
CA PHE A 308 -5.99 -10.50 14.55
C PHE A 308 -7.43 -10.26 15.01
N PHE A 309 -8.41 -11.02 14.49
CA PHE A 309 -9.83 -10.71 14.72
C PHE A 309 -10.35 -11.14 16.10
N ALA A 310 -9.85 -12.23 16.68
CA ALA A 310 -10.49 -12.82 17.86
C ALA A 310 -10.51 -11.88 19.08
N PRO A 311 -9.40 -11.24 19.48
CA PRO A 311 -9.44 -10.33 20.62
C PRO A 311 -10.33 -9.10 20.37
N SER A 312 -10.39 -8.58 19.14
CA SER A 312 -11.24 -7.41 18.86
C SER A 312 -12.74 -7.75 18.87
N LEU A 313 -13.13 -8.95 18.43
CA LEU A 313 -14.54 -9.34 18.34
C LEU A 313 -15.05 -10.05 19.60
N TYR A 314 -14.24 -10.93 20.20
CA TYR A 314 -14.69 -11.86 21.24
C TYR A 314 -14.19 -11.51 22.64
N ILE A 315 -13.34 -10.50 22.86
CA ILE A 315 -12.88 -10.17 24.22
C ILE A 315 -14.02 -9.76 25.16
N ILE A 316 -15.00 -9.00 24.65
CA ILE A 316 -16.16 -8.58 25.44
C ILE A 316 -17.05 -9.81 25.76
N PRO A 317 -17.49 -10.62 24.77
CA PRO A 317 -18.20 -11.87 25.05
C PRO A 317 -17.45 -12.83 25.99
N LEU A 318 -16.13 -12.97 25.83
CA LEU A 318 -15.29 -13.79 26.71
C LEU A 318 -15.34 -13.27 28.16
N GLY A 319 -15.14 -11.96 28.36
CA GLY A 319 -15.21 -11.35 29.69
C GLY A 319 -16.56 -11.58 30.37
N ILE A 320 -17.66 -11.34 29.64
CA ILE A 320 -19.02 -11.57 30.14
C ILE A 320 -19.23 -13.05 30.49
N SER A 321 -18.72 -13.97 29.67
CA SER A 321 -18.83 -15.42 29.94
C SER A 321 -18.06 -15.88 31.18
N LEU A 322 -17.04 -15.13 31.60
CA LEU A 322 -16.28 -15.35 32.83
C LEU A 322 -16.89 -14.66 34.05
N GLY A 323 -18.06 -14.01 33.89
CA GLY A 323 -18.75 -13.29 34.96
C GLY A 323 -18.23 -11.87 35.22
N ILE A 324 -17.46 -11.29 34.29
CA ILE A 324 -17.03 -9.89 34.38
C ILE A 324 -18.19 -8.98 33.96
N ASP A 325 -18.45 -7.94 34.74
CA ASP A 325 -19.45 -6.92 34.43
C ASP A 325 -19.23 -6.36 33.01
N GLN A 326 -20.34 -6.07 32.32
CA GLN A 326 -20.30 -5.59 30.94
C GLN A 326 -19.42 -4.33 30.81
N ASP A 327 -19.55 -3.38 31.75
CA ASP A 327 -18.78 -2.12 31.75
C ASP A 327 -17.28 -2.38 31.88
N ARG A 328 -16.91 -3.36 32.73
CA ARG A 328 -15.53 -3.79 32.91
C ARG A 328 -14.98 -4.47 31.65
N ALA A 329 -15.80 -5.29 30.99
CA ALA A 329 -15.42 -5.92 29.73
C ALA A 329 -15.16 -4.89 28.61
N ALA A 330 -15.93 -3.80 28.54
CA ALA A 330 -15.70 -2.71 27.59
C ALA A 330 -14.35 -2.00 27.80
N PHE A 331 -13.89 -1.90 29.06
CA PHE A 331 -12.55 -1.36 29.35
C PHE A 331 -11.43 -2.24 28.79
N LEU A 332 -11.60 -3.57 28.66
CA LEU A 332 -10.58 -4.45 28.07
C LEU A 332 -10.31 -4.11 26.60
N LEU A 333 -11.36 -3.82 25.84
CA LEU A 333 -11.24 -3.42 24.44
C LEU A 333 -10.62 -2.02 24.33
N SER A 334 -10.99 -1.13 25.24
CA SER A 334 -10.50 0.26 25.29
C SER A 334 -9.01 0.35 25.61
N THR A 335 -8.52 -0.42 26.59
CA THR A 335 -7.09 -0.45 26.95
C THR A 335 -6.23 -1.12 25.90
N MET A 336 -6.75 -2.14 25.21
CA MET A 336 -6.10 -2.73 24.04
C MET A 336 -5.88 -1.68 22.94
N ALA A 337 -6.87 -0.84 22.65
CA ALA A 337 -6.76 0.23 21.67
C ALA A 337 -5.75 1.32 22.07
N ILE A 338 -5.70 1.70 23.35
CA ILE A 338 -4.67 2.64 23.84
C ILE A 338 -3.27 2.05 23.64
N ALA A 339 -3.08 0.79 24.04
CA ALA A 339 -1.79 0.12 23.89
C ALA A 339 -1.37 0.01 22.42
N GLU A 340 -2.32 -0.17 21.51
CA GLU A 340 -2.08 -0.16 20.06
C GLU A 340 -1.47 1.15 19.56
N VAL A 341 -1.93 2.29 20.06
CA VAL A 341 -1.34 3.61 19.73
C VAL A 341 0.13 3.67 20.14
N PHE A 342 0.45 3.25 21.37
CA PHE A 342 1.83 3.21 21.85
C PHE A 342 2.69 2.22 21.07
N GLY A 343 2.13 1.09 20.64
CA GLY A 343 2.79 0.12 19.76
C GLY A 343 3.16 0.72 18.40
N ARG A 344 2.22 1.45 17.76
CA ARG A 344 2.45 2.12 16.48
C ARG A 344 3.55 3.16 16.56
N ILE A 345 3.57 3.94 17.64
CA ILE A 345 4.63 4.94 17.88
C ILE A 345 5.97 4.23 18.15
N GLY A 346 5.94 3.15 18.93
CA GLY A 346 7.11 2.31 19.25
C GLY A 346 7.75 1.68 18.01
N ALA A 347 6.94 1.22 17.04
CA ALA A 347 7.42 0.62 15.79
C ALA A 347 8.44 1.50 15.06
N GLY A 348 8.20 2.83 15.02
CA GLY A 348 9.12 3.78 14.38
C GLY A 348 10.50 3.80 15.03
N PHE A 349 10.59 3.66 16.36
CA PHE A 349 11.86 3.59 17.07
C PHE A 349 12.56 2.25 16.90
N VAL A 350 11.78 1.16 16.89
CA VAL A 350 12.31 -0.21 16.79
C VAL A 350 12.92 -0.45 15.39
N LEU A 351 12.27 0.04 14.32
CA LEU A 351 12.76 -0.11 12.94
C LEU A 351 14.04 0.68 12.62
N ASN A 352 14.34 1.73 13.38
CA ASN A 352 15.52 2.58 13.17
C ASN A 352 16.77 2.04 13.88
N ARG A 353 16.68 0.90 14.57
CA ARG A 353 17.84 0.27 15.21
C ARG A 353 18.65 -0.50 14.17
N GLU A 354 19.79 0.07 13.79
CA GLU A 354 20.69 -0.43 12.74
C GLU A 354 21.27 -1.85 12.89
N PRO A 355 21.46 -2.45 14.10
CA PRO A 355 22.13 -3.74 14.15
C PRO A 355 21.24 -4.93 13.76
N ILE A 356 19.92 -4.76 13.65
CA ILE A 356 18.97 -5.88 13.46
C ILE A 356 18.19 -5.69 12.16
N ARG A 357 18.15 -6.73 11.32
CA ARG A 357 17.29 -6.72 10.13
C ARG A 357 15.82 -6.64 10.54
N LYS A 358 15.07 -5.74 9.91
CA LYS A 358 13.65 -5.48 10.18
C LYS A 358 12.77 -6.74 10.13
N ILE A 359 13.10 -7.70 9.27
CA ILE A 359 12.38 -8.98 9.18
C ILE A 359 12.45 -9.82 10.47
N TYR A 360 13.56 -9.76 11.22
CA TYR A 360 13.70 -10.48 12.49
C TYR A 360 12.92 -9.79 13.61
N ILE A 361 12.88 -8.47 13.58
CA ILE A 361 12.05 -7.67 14.50
C ILE A 361 10.58 -8.06 14.32
N GLU A 362 10.11 -8.10 13.08
CA GLU A 362 8.74 -8.52 12.75
C GLU A 362 8.46 -9.95 13.24
N LEU A 363 9.38 -10.88 12.99
CA LEU A 363 9.24 -12.27 13.42
C LEU A 363 9.12 -12.40 14.96
N ILE A 364 9.95 -11.65 15.71
CA ILE A 364 9.87 -11.63 17.17
C ILE A 364 8.51 -11.10 17.63
N CYS A 365 8.01 -10.01 17.03
CA CYS A 365 6.70 -9.44 17.36
C CYS A 365 5.56 -10.43 17.10
N VAL A 366 5.60 -11.16 15.99
CA VAL A 366 4.60 -12.18 15.62
C VAL A 366 4.63 -13.37 16.59
N ILE A 367 5.81 -13.82 17.01
CA ILE A 367 5.96 -14.90 18.01
C ILE A 367 5.41 -14.44 19.37
N LEU A 368 5.77 -13.23 19.81
CA LEU A 368 5.25 -12.66 21.05
C LEU A 368 3.73 -12.50 21.02
N LEU A 369 3.16 -12.08 19.88
CA LEU A 369 1.71 -12.01 19.70
C LEU A 369 1.04 -13.39 19.80
N THR A 370 1.67 -14.43 19.24
CA THR A 370 1.20 -15.81 19.34
C THR A 370 1.13 -16.25 20.81
N VAL A 371 2.19 -15.96 21.59
CA VAL A 371 2.22 -16.24 23.03
C VAL A 371 1.12 -15.46 23.77
N SER A 372 0.87 -14.20 23.40
CA SER A 372 -0.21 -13.40 23.98
C SER A 372 -1.59 -14.01 23.74
N LEU A 373 -1.84 -14.56 22.53
CA LEU A 373 -3.11 -15.21 22.21
C LEU A 373 -3.34 -16.47 23.04
N PHE A 374 -2.28 -17.25 23.32
CA PHE A 374 -2.35 -18.35 24.28
C PHE A 374 -2.59 -17.85 25.70
N ALA A 375 -1.96 -16.76 26.13
CA ALA A 375 -2.13 -16.19 27.47
C ALA A 375 -3.59 -15.81 27.77
N PHE A 376 -4.33 -15.27 26.79
CA PHE A 376 -5.78 -15.00 26.93
C PHE A 376 -6.60 -16.22 27.32
N THR A 377 -6.18 -17.43 26.92
CA THR A 377 -6.94 -18.66 27.24
C THR A 377 -6.73 -19.15 28.67
N PHE A 378 -5.65 -18.72 29.33
CA PHE A 378 -5.38 -19.06 30.73
C PHE A 378 -5.87 -17.98 31.70
N ALA A 379 -6.08 -16.76 31.21
CA ALA A 379 -6.55 -15.64 32.02
C ALA A 379 -8.06 -15.77 32.29
N THR A 380 -8.41 -16.10 33.53
CA THR A 380 -9.81 -16.16 34.00
C THR A 380 -10.24 -14.91 34.74
N GLU A 381 -9.28 -14.14 35.28
CA GLU A 381 -9.53 -12.93 36.04
C GLU A 381 -9.42 -11.66 35.19
N PHE A 382 -10.14 -10.61 35.59
CA PHE A 382 -10.14 -9.30 34.94
C PHE A 382 -8.73 -8.72 34.72
N TRP A 383 -7.88 -8.74 35.75
CA TRP A 383 -6.52 -8.19 35.67
C TRP A 383 -5.60 -9.02 34.77
N GLY A 384 -5.82 -10.33 34.68
CA GLY A 384 -5.12 -11.21 33.75
C GLY A 384 -5.48 -10.88 32.30
N LEU A 385 -6.78 -10.76 31.99
CA LEU A 385 -7.26 -10.37 30.67
C LEU A 385 -6.80 -8.96 30.30
N MET A 386 -6.83 -8.02 31.25
CA MET A 386 -6.35 -6.65 31.05
C MET A 386 -4.87 -6.61 30.67
N SER A 387 -4.03 -7.39 31.36
CA SER A 387 -2.59 -7.47 31.06
C SER A 387 -2.34 -8.07 29.66
N CYS A 388 -3.10 -9.11 29.29
CA CYS A 388 -3.06 -9.69 27.95
C CYS A 388 -3.52 -8.69 26.87
N SER A 389 -4.57 -7.92 27.12
CA SER A 389 -5.08 -6.87 26.21
C SER A 389 -4.06 -5.77 25.95
N ILE A 390 -3.37 -5.30 26.99
CA ILE A 390 -2.33 -4.27 26.83
C ILE A 390 -1.17 -4.82 26.00
N PHE A 391 -0.68 -6.02 26.32
CA PHE A 391 0.44 -6.62 25.60
C PHE A 391 0.09 -6.93 24.14
N PHE A 392 -1.08 -7.52 23.91
CA PHE A 392 -1.59 -7.80 22.56
C PHE A 392 -1.76 -6.51 21.75
N GLY A 393 -2.41 -5.50 22.32
CA GLY A 393 -2.63 -4.20 21.65
C GLY A 393 -1.31 -3.57 21.22
N PHE A 394 -0.32 -3.52 22.12
CA PHE A 394 1.01 -2.98 21.80
C PHE A 394 1.72 -3.76 20.68
N MET A 395 1.64 -5.10 20.70
CA MET A 395 2.22 -5.94 19.64
C MET A 395 1.51 -5.77 18.28
N VAL A 396 0.17 -5.72 18.26
CA VAL A 396 -0.61 -5.45 17.05
C VAL A 396 -0.28 -4.07 16.49
N GLY A 397 -0.17 -3.06 17.36
CA GLY A 397 0.21 -1.71 16.95
C GLY A 397 1.62 -1.67 16.34
N THR A 398 2.55 -2.45 16.92
CA THR A 398 3.90 -2.58 16.39
C THR A 398 3.87 -3.19 14.99
N ILE A 399 3.23 -4.36 14.84
CA ILE A 399 3.07 -5.08 13.56
C ILE A 399 2.36 -4.21 12.51
N GLY A 400 1.30 -3.51 12.89
CA GLY A 400 0.57 -2.62 11.98
C GLY A 400 1.43 -1.50 11.39
N GLY A 401 2.42 -1.01 12.14
CA GLY A 401 3.38 0.00 11.68
C GLY A 401 4.53 -0.56 10.85
N THR A 402 4.95 -1.81 11.09
CA THR A 402 6.15 -2.41 10.48
C THR A 402 5.86 -3.29 9.27
N HIS A 403 4.69 -3.92 9.23
CA HIS A 403 4.29 -4.88 8.21
C HIS A 403 4.35 -4.31 6.78
N ILE A 404 3.60 -3.25 6.47
CA ILE A 404 3.52 -2.73 5.09
C ILE A 404 4.88 -2.19 4.59
N PRO A 405 5.65 -1.43 5.39
CA PRO A 405 6.98 -0.99 5.00
C PRO A 405 7.96 -2.14 4.71
N LEU A 406 7.81 -3.29 5.36
CA LEU A 406 8.69 -4.45 5.17
C LEU A 406 8.61 -5.05 3.75
N LEU A 407 7.51 -4.83 3.02
CA LEU A 407 7.42 -5.17 1.59
C LEU A 407 8.46 -4.44 0.74
N ALA A 408 8.85 -3.23 1.14
CA ALA A 408 9.83 -2.42 0.42
C ALA A 408 11.28 -2.91 0.60
N GLU A 409 11.53 -3.78 1.57
CA GLU A 409 12.87 -4.30 1.83
C GLU A 409 13.33 -5.26 0.72
N ASP A 410 14.63 -5.21 0.43
CA ASP A 410 15.27 -6.07 -0.56
C ASP A 410 15.25 -7.54 -0.17
N ASP A 411 14.97 -7.89 1.09
CA ASP A 411 14.77 -9.29 1.51
C ASP A 411 13.37 -9.82 1.09
N VAL A 412 12.43 -8.96 0.68
CA VAL A 412 11.06 -9.34 0.30
C VAL A 412 10.81 -9.09 -1.20
N VAL A 413 10.51 -7.85 -1.59
CA VAL A 413 10.23 -7.44 -2.98
C VAL A 413 11.17 -6.33 -3.46
N GLY A 414 11.51 -5.37 -2.61
CA GLY A 414 12.28 -4.18 -2.99
C GLY A 414 11.39 -2.99 -3.38
N ILE A 415 11.98 -1.79 -3.38
CA ILE A 415 11.27 -0.51 -3.52
C ILE A 415 10.57 -0.37 -4.88
N GLU A 416 11.18 -0.86 -5.96
CA GLU A 416 10.69 -0.66 -7.34
C GLU A 416 9.32 -1.31 -7.60
N LYS A 417 9.07 -2.48 -7.02
CA LYS A 417 7.83 -3.25 -7.20
C LYS A 417 6.86 -3.13 -6.02
N MET A 418 7.20 -2.35 -5.00
CA MET A 418 6.44 -2.23 -3.74
C MET A 418 4.97 -1.85 -3.95
N SER A 419 4.70 -0.87 -4.83
CA SER A 419 3.34 -0.36 -5.05
C SER A 419 2.39 -1.41 -5.63
N SER A 420 2.88 -2.20 -6.60
CA SER A 420 2.10 -3.32 -7.17
C SER A 420 2.02 -4.51 -6.20
N ALA A 421 3.13 -4.82 -5.50
CA ALA A 421 3.16 -5.90 -4.51
C ALA A 421 2.19 -5.67 -3.36
N ALA A 422 2.10 -4.43 -2.86
CA ALA A 422 1.19 -4.05 -1.78
C ALA A 422 -0.29 -4.29 -2.17
N GLY A 423 -0.67 -3.99 -3.41
CA GLY A 423 -2.02 -4.24 -3.91
C GLY A 423 -2.38 -5.73 -3.95
N VAL A 424 -1.49 -6.55 -4.53
CA VAL A 424 -1.66 -8.02 -4.59
C VAL A 424 -1.64 -8.64 -3.18
N TYR A 425 -0.78 -8.12 -2.30
CA TYR A 425 -0.69 -8.55 -0.91
C TYR A 425 -2.01 -8.29 -0.17
N ILE A 426 -2.55 -7.07 -0.24
CA ILE A 426 -3.83 -6.70 0.41
C ILE A 426 -4.99 -7.52 -0.18
N PHE A 427 -4.96 -7.80 -1.48
CA PHE A 427 -5.95 -8.66 -2.12
C PHE A 427 -5.95 -10.08 -1.53
N ILE A 428 -4.78 -10.70 -1.37
CA ILE A 428 -4.66 -12.04 -0.74
C ILE A 428 -5.10 -11.97 0.73
N GLN A 429 -4.73 -10.90 1.42
CA GLN A 429 -5.11 -10.65 2.82
C GLN A 429 -6.64 -10.59 3.01
N SER A 430 -7.35 -9.99 2.05
CA SER A 430 -8.82 -9.85 2.11
C SER A 430 -9.56 -11.19 2.20
N ILE A 431 -9.03 -12.25 1.58
CA ILE A 431 -9.62 -13.59 1.59
C ILE A 431 -9.61 -14.18 3.00
N ALA A 432 -8.51 -13.99 3.74
CA ALA A 432 -8.45 -14.36 5.16
C ALA A 432 -9.39 -13.51 6.02
N GLY A 433 -9.53 -12.22 5.73
CA GLY A 433 -10.50 -11.36 6.42
C GLY A 433 -11.95 -11.83 6.26
N LEU A 434 -12.29 -12.39 5.10
CA LEU A 434 -13.60 -12.96 4.83
C LEU A 434 -13.85 -14.26 5.61
N ALA A 435 -12.85 -15.13 5.70
CA ALA A 435 -13.00 -16.46 6.30
C ALA A 435 -12.76 -16.49 7.83
N GLY A 436 -11.90 -15.61 8.36
CA GLY A 436 -11.42 -15.69 9.74
C GLY A 436 -12.51 -15.63 10.81
N PRO A 437 -13.24 -14.52 10.94
CA PRO A 437 -14.30 -14.39 11.95
C PRO A 437 -15.38 -15.49 11.92
N PRO A 438 -15.93 -15.93 10.76
CA PRO A 438 -16.92 -17.00 10.70
C PRO A 438 -16.35 -18.37 11.07
N LEU A 439 -15.10 -18.67 10.68
CA LEU A 439 -14.42 -19.90 11.09
C LEU A 439 -14.19 -19.92 12.60
N ALA A 440 -13.73 -18.81 13.19
CA ALA A 440 -13.59 -18.67 14.63
C ALA A 440 -14.95 -18.81 15.34
N GLY A 441 -15.99 -18.16 14.81
CA GLY A 441 -17.35 -18.25 15.34
C GLY A 441 -17.92 -19.66 15.28
N LEU A 442 -17.63 -20.42 14.21
CA LEU A 442 -18.06 -21.82 14.07
C LEU A 442 -17.42 -22.72 15.14
N LEU A 443 -16.13 -22.49 15.45
CA LEU A 443 -15.45 -23.20 16.53
C LEU A 443 -16.05 -22.88 17.89
N VAL A 444 -16.45 -21.63 18.12
CA VAL A 444 -17.17 -21.23 19.34
C VAL A 444 -18.56 -21.87 19.39
N ASP A 445 -19.29 -21.90 18.27
CA ASP A 445 -20.63 -22.48 18.19
C ASP A 445 -20.67 -23.97 18.54
N GLN A 446 -19.70 -24.74 18.03
CA GLN A 446 -19.57 -26.18 18.31
C GLN A 446 -19.13 -26.47 19.75
N SER A 447 -18.35 -25.56 20.33
CA SER A 447 -17.71 -25.78 21.62
C SER A 447 -18.43 -25.18 22.81
N LYS A 448 -19.21 -24.12 22.55
CA LYS A 448 -19.74 -23.18 23.53
C LYS A 448 -18.65 -22.52 24.41
N ILE A 449 -17.38 -22.55 23.98
CA ILE A 449 -16.24 -22.00 24.71
C ILE A 449 -15.54 -20.96 23.83
N TYR A 450 -15.63 -19.68 24.23
CA TYR A 450 -15.01 -18.56 23.50
C TYR A 450 -13.48 -18.68 23.37
N SER A 451 -12.81 -19.30 24.35
CA SER A 451 -11.35 -19.53 24.30
C SER A 451 -10.89 -20.35 23.08
N ARG A 452 -11.77 -21.15 22.45
CA ARG A 452 -11.42 -21.87 21.22
C ARG A 452 -11.18 -20.96 20.01
N ALA A 453 -11.85 -19.79 19.95
CA ALA A 453 -11.54 -18.78 18.95
C ALA A 453 -10.10 -18.27 19.10
N PHE A 454 -9.66 -18.01 20.33
CA PHE A 454 -8.30 -17.56 20.63
C PHE A 454 -7.24 -18.62 20.27
N TYR A 455 -7.50 -19.90 20.56
CA TYR A 455 -6.62 -20.99 20.12
C TYR A 455 -6.50 -21.08 18.59
N SER A 456 -7.62 -20.92 17.87
CA SER A 456 -7.61 -20.94 16.40
C SER A 456 -6.81 -19.77 15.81
N CYS A 457 -6.94 -18.58 16.41
CA CYS A 457 -6.16 -17.41 16.03
C CYS A 457 -4.68 -17.58 16.39
N ALA A 458 -4.35 -18.20 17.53
CA ALA A 458 -2.98 -18.51 17.91
C ALA A 458 -2.33 -19.49 16.91
N ALA A 459 -3.06 -20.51 16.47
CA ALA A 459 -2.60 -21.44 15.43
C ALA A 459 -2.35 -20.71 14.09
N GLY A 460 -3.26 -19.81 13.69
CA GLY A 460 -3.06 -18.93 12.54
C GLY A 460 -1.81 -18.06 12.66
N MET A 461 -1.62 -17.40 13.80
CA MET A 461 -0.43 -16.58 14.05
C MET A 461 0.87 -17.38 14.06
N ALA A 462 0.85 -18.60 14.61
CA ALA A 462 2.00 -19.50 14.60
C ALA A 462 2.39 -19.90 13.17
N LEU A 463 1.41 -20.23 12.32
CA LEU A 463 1.65 -20.49 10.89
C LEU A 463 2.19 -19.25 10.17
N ALA A 464 1.68 -18.06 10.50
CA ALA A 464 2.22 -16.79 10.01
C ALA A 464 3.70 -16.60 10.40
N ALA A 465 4.08 -16.91 11.64
CA ALA A 465 5.49 -16.85 12.08
C ALA A 465 6.38 -17.79 11.25
N VAL A 466 5.92 -19.01 10.99
CA VAL A 466 6.64 -19.98 10.14
C VAL A 466 6.78 -19.46 8.71
N CYS A 467 5.70 -18.96 8.11
CA CYS A 467 5.74 -18.37 6.75
C CYS A 467 6.71 -17.19 6.66
N LEU A 468 6.72 -16.32 7.68
CA LEU A 468 7.64 -15.18 7.74
C LEU A 468 9.09 -15.62 7.90
N ALA A 469 9.36 -16.63 8.73
CA ALA A 469 10.70 -17.21 8.88
C ALA A 469 11.23 -17.83 7.57
N LEU A 470 10.34 -18.37 6.72
CA LEU A 470 10.69 -18.97 5.43
C LEU A 470 11.01 -17.96 4.31
N VAL A 471 10.63 -16.68 4.45
CA VAL A 471 10.85 -15.64 3.43
C VAL A 471 12.34 -15.54 3.03
N ARG A 472 13.23 -15.49 4.02
CA ARG A 472 14.67 -15.32 3.78
C ARG A 472 15.35 -16.57 3.20
N PRO A 473 15.13 -17.79 3.72
CA PRO A 473 15.59 -19.03 3.07
C PRO A 473 15.14 -19.16 1.62
N CYS A 474 13.87 -18.84 1.33
CA CYS A 474 13.34 -18.91 -0.03
C CYS A 474 14.01 -17.93 -0.99
N LYS A 475 14.42 -16.75 -0.51
CA LYS A 475 15.16 -15.78 -1.33
C LYS A 475 16.61 -16.20 -1.59
N LYS A 476 17.33 -16.65 -0.54
CA LYS A 476 18.74 -17.10 -0.68
C LYS A 476 18.88 -18.35 -1.55
N GLY A 477 17.95 -19.30 -1.45
CA GLY A 477 17.96 -20.51 -2.29
C GLY A 477 17.73 -20.23 -3.78
N LEU A 478 17.11 -19.09 -4.12
CA LEU A 478 16.95 -18.60 -5.50
C LEU A 478 18.25 -17.98 -6.04
N CYS A 479 18.94 -17.16 -5.24
CA CYS A 479 20.24 -16.59 -5.63
C CYS A 479 21.31 -17.66 -5.86
N GLN A 480 21.35 -18.72 -5.03
CA GLN A 480 22.29 -19.83 -5.21
C GLN A 480 22.01 -20.65 -6.49
N ARG A 481 20.73 -20.83 -6.88
CA ARG A 481 20.38 -21.51 -8.14
C ARG A 481 20.74 -20.71 -9.38
N HIS A 482 20.67 -19.38 -9.33
CA HIS A 482 21.09 -18.53 -10.46
C HIS A 482 22.61 -18.56 -10.64
N HIS A 483 23.38 -18.57 -9.55
CA HIS A 483 24.83 -18.69 -9.61
C HIS A 483 25.31 -20.07 -10.07
N SER A 484 24.63 -21.16 -9.68
CA SER A 484 24.94 -22.52 -10.20
C SER A 484 24.60 -22.73 -11.68
N GLY A 485 23.80 -21.85 -12.30
CA GLY A 485 23.50 -21.89 -13.73
C GLY A 485 24.60 -21.30 -14.60
N GLU A 486 25.30 -20.26 -14.13
CA GLU A 486 26.42 -19.64 -14.85
C GLU A 486 27.73 -20.41 -14.69
N THR A 487 27.90 -21.21 -13.64
CA THR A 487 29.14 -22.00 -13.45
C THR A 487 29.28 -23.17 -14.44
N LYS A 488 28.23 -23.53 -15.19
CA LYS A 488 28.30 -24.61 -16.20
C LYS A 488 28.72 -24.18 -17.60
N VAL A 489 28.77 -22.88 -17.92
CA VAL A 489 29.20 -22.41 -19.26
C VAL A 489 30.70 -22.04 -19.31
N VAL A 490 31.36 -21.88 -18.16
CA VAL A 490 32.78 -21.48 -18.12
C VAL A 490 33.76 -22.68 -18.19
N SER A 491 33.29 -23.93 -18.04
CA SER A 491 34.19 -25.10 -17.97
C SER A 491 34.71 -25.64 -19.31
N HIS A 492 34.34 -25.06 -20.47
CA HIS A 492 34.84 -25.52 -21.78
C HIS A 492 35.73 -24.53 -22.55
N ARG A 493 36.02 -23.36 -21.98
CA ARG A 493 36.87 -22.34 -22.63
C ARG A 493 38.27 -22.19 -21.99
N GLY A 494 38.71 -23.21 -21.24
CA GLY A 494 40.00 -23.23 -20.54
C GLY A 494 41.08 -24.12 -21.16
N LYS A 495 40.96 -24.54 -22.42
CA LYS A 495 41.92 -25.47 -23.06
C LYS A 495 42.50 -25.02 -24.41
N THR A 496 42.31 -23.77 -24.83
CA THR A 496 42.81 -23.28 -26.13
C THR A 496 43.51 -21.92 -26.06
N LEU A 497 44.05 -21.54 -24.91
CA LEU A 497 44.79 -20.28 -24.74
C LEU A 497 46.07 -20.50 -23.93
N GLN A 498 46.85 -21.50 -24.35
CA GLN A 498 48.15 -21.81 -23.75
C GLN A 498 49.32 -21.66 -24.74
N ASP A 499 49.15 -20.85 -25.79
CA ASP A 499 50.21 -20.50 -26.73
C ASP A 499 50.02 -19.05 -27.24
N ILE A 500 50.37 -18.05 -26.44
CA ILE A 500 50.68 -16.69 -26.94
C ILE A 500 51.88 -16.14 -26.13
N PRO A 501 52.99 -15.72 -26.77
CA PRO A 501 54.18 -15.22 -26.08
C PRO A 501 53.99 -13.87 -25.37
N GLU A 502 54.77 -13.62 -24.31
CA GLU A 502 54.64 -12.50 -23.34
C GLU A 502 54.99 -11.08 -23.85
N ASP A 503 55.23 -10.86 -25.15
CA ASP A 503 55.71 -9.55 -25.65
C ASP A 503 54.60 -8.52 -25.98
N PHE A 504 53.34 -8.75 -25.63
CA PHE A 504 52.21 -7.91 -26.10
C PHE A 504 51.47 -7.10 -25.02
N LEU A 505 51.97 -7.03 -23.78
CA LEU A 505 51.27 -6.35 -22.67
C LEU A 505 51.95 -5.10 -22.10
N GLU A 506 53.11 -4.68 -22.63
CA GLU A 506 53.78 -3.43 -22.25
C GLU A 506 53.69 -2.35 -23.34
N MET A 507 52.48 -1.98 -23.79
CA MET A 507 52.33 -0.76 -24.57
C MET A 507 50.88 -0.25 -24.55
N ASP A 508 50.37 0.22 -23.40
CA ASP A 508 49.25 1.18 -23.41
C ASP A 508 48.95 1.87 -22.05
N LEU A 509 49.69 1.62 -20.98
CA LEU A 509 49.46 2.29 -19.67
C LEU A 509 50.22 3.61 -19.48
N ALA A 510 50.79 4.19 -20.53
CA ALA A 510 51.58 5.42 -20.45
C ALA A 510 50.94 6.58 -21.23
N LYS A 511 49.71 6.99 -20.89
CA LYS A 511 49.20 8.34 -21.23
C LYS A 511 47.90 8.67 -20.49
N ASN A 512 48.02 9.21 -19.28
CA ASN A 512 47.31 10.41 -18.81
C ASN A 512 47.34 10.49 -17.29
N GLU A 513 48.36 11.13 -16.74
CA GLU A 513 48.25 11.87 -15.49
C GLU A 513 49.28 13.00 -15.48
N HIS A 514 48.82 14.22 -15.78
CA HIS A 514 49.58 15.45 -15.67
C HIS A 514 49.09 16.23 -14.43
N ARG A 515 50.01 16.35 -13.46
CA ARG A 515 50.26 17.43 -12.49
C ARG A 515 49.16 18.48 -12.26
N VAL A 516 48.75 18.63 -10.99
CA VAL A 516 48.75 19.91 -10.27
C VAL A 516 49.21 19.68 -8.82
N HIS A 517 50.41 20.14 -8.50
CA HIS A 517 50.94 20.28 -7.13
C HIS A 517 50.57 21.69 -6.62
N VAL A 518 49.91 21.79 -5.47
CA VAL A 518 49.96 22.99 -4.61
C VAL A 518 50.58 22.56 -3.28
N GLN A 519 51.66 23.25 -2.94
CA GLN A 519 52.55 23.04 -1.81
C GLN A 519 52.05 23.92 -0.65
N MET A 520 51.87 23.36 0.54
CA MET A 520 51.87 24.12 1.80
C MET A 520 52.70 23.34 2.82
N GLU A 521 53.82 23.94 3.24
CA GLU A 521 54.64 23.50 4.36
C GLU A 521 54.01 23.90 5.70
N PRO A 522 54.42 23.27 6.82
CA PRO A 522 53.84 23.48 8.14
C PRO A 522 54.65 24.47 8.98
N VAL A 523 53.98 25.44 9.60
CA VAL A 523 54.27 25.99 10.95
C VAL A 523 52.94 26.36 11.60
#